data_AF-A0A0S8F3F3-F1
#
_entry.id   AF-A0A0S8F3F3-F1
#
_cell.length_a   1.000
_cell.length_b   1.000
_cell.length_c   1.000
_cell.angle_alpha   90.00
_cell.angle_beta   90.00
_cell.angle_gamma   90.00
#
_symmetry.space_group_name_H-M   'P 1'
#
loop_
_entity.id
_entity.type
_entity.pdbx_description
1 polymer ?
#
loop_
_entity_poly.entity_id
_entity_poly.type
_entity_poly.pdbx_seq_one_letter_code
_entity_poly.pdbx_strand_id
1 'polypeptide(L)' 'MKKWYASKTFWINALTFGVGLVGYAVGHEVIAEHPEVISVLIAVQGALNVALRFITSKPIEV' A
#
# COMPACT_ATOMS: atom_id res chain seq x y z
N MET A 1 3.67 1.47 -22.88
CA MET A 1 3.23 1.74 -21.49
C MET A 1 2.38 0.55 -21.02
N LYS A 2 2.21 0.33 -19.71
CA LYS A 2 1.36 -0.76 -19.20
C LYS A 2 0.04 -0.15 -18.71
N LYS A 3 -1.10 -0.71 -19.13
CA LYS A 3 -2.42 -0.26 -18.64
C LYS A 3 -2.50 -0.35 -17.11
N TRP A 4 -3.12 0.65 -16.47
CA TRP A 4 -3.19 0.76 -15.01
C TRP A 4 -3.75 -0.50 -14.33
N TYR A 5 -4.82 -1.08 -14.88
CA TYR A 5 -5.46 -2.27 -14.31
C TYR A 5 -4.62 -3.55 -14.41
N ALA A 6 -3.57 -3.56 -15.24
CA ALA A 6 -2.62 -4.66 -15.32
C ALA A 6 -1.37 -4.44 -14.44
N SER A 7 -1.25 -3.28 -13.77
CA SER A 7 -0.10 -2.95 -12.94
C SER A 7 -0.23 -3.52 -11.53
N LYS A 8 0.67 -4.45 -11.16
CA LYS A 8 0.72 -5.03 -9.81
C LYS A 8 1.01 -3.96 -8.76
N THR A 9 1.88 -3.01 -9.10
CA THR A 9 2.24 -1.87 -8.25
C THR A 9 1.04 -0.98 -7.96
N PHE A 10 0.17 -0.75 -8.96
CA PHE A 10 -1.07 -0.01 -8.75
C PHE A 10 -1.99 -0.75 -7.78
N TRP A 11 -2.27 -2.03 -8.04
CA TRP A 11 -3.20 -2.79 -7.19
C TRP A 11 -2.70 -2.98 -5.76
N ILE A 12 -1.41 -3.23 -5.55
CA ILE A 12 -0.85 -3.35 -4.20
C ILE A 12 -1.04 -2.04 -3.43
N ASN A 13 -0.70 -0.90 -4.02
CA ASN A 13 -0.86 0.38 -3.34
C ASN A 13 -2.33 0.79 -3.16
N ALA A 14 -3.20 0.50 -4.14
CA ALA A 14 -4.63 0.74 -4.03
C ALA A 14 -5.27 -0.10 -2.90
N LEU A 15 -4.84 -1.36 -2.75
CA LEU A 15 -5.31 -2.23 -1.68
C LEU A 15 -4.83 -1.73 -0.31
N THR A 16 -3.56 -1.36 -0.19
CA THR A 16 -3.02 -0.78 1.06
C THR A 16 -3.75 0.51 1.43
N PHE A 17 -4.03 1.37 0.44
CA PHE A 17 -4.79 2.59 0.66
C PHE A 17 -6.22 2.27 1.15
N GLY A 18 -6.90 1.32 0.52
CA GLY A 18 -8.24 0.88 0.93
C GLY A 18 -8.25 0.31 2.35
N VAL A 19 -7.28 -0.55 2.69
CA VAL A 19 -7.13 -1.09 4.06
C VAL A 19 -6.86 0.02 5.07
N GLY A 20 -6.02 1.01 4.72
CA GLY A 20 -5.77 2.18 5.56
C GLY A 20 -7.03 3.01 5.80
N LEU A 21 -7.83 3.25 4.76
CA LEU A 21 -9.11 3.96 4.88
C LEU A 21 -10.12 3.22 5.75
N VAL A 22 -10.27 1.91 5.55
CA VAL A 22 -11.18 1.08 6.37
C VAL A 22 -10.71 1.02 7.81
N GLY A 23 -9.41 0.80 8.04
CA GLY A 23 -8.83 0.78 9.38
C GLY A 23 -9.05 2.10 10.11
N TYR A 24 -8.88 3.22 9.42
CA TYR A 24 -9.17 4.55 9.96
C TYR A 24 -10.67 4.74 10.27
N ALA A 25 -11.56 4.34 9.36
CA ALA A 25 -13.00 4.54 9.50
C ALA A 25 -13.64 3.64 10.58
N VAL A 26 -13.11 2.44 10.81
CA VAL A 26 -13.69 1.44 11.73
C VAL A 26 -13.03 1.46 13.10
N GLY A 27 -11.78 1.89 13.21
CA GLY A 27 -10.99 1.66 14.42
C GLY A 27 -9.84 2.65 14.63
N HIS A 28 -10.11 3.94 14.49
CA HIS A 28 -9.17 5.01 14.90
C HIS A 28 -8.57 4.76 16.29
N GLU A 29 -9.35 4.18 17.22
CA GLU A 29 -8.89 3.84 18.57
C GLU A 29 -7.83 2.74 18.56
N VAL A 30 -7.97 1.70 17.73
CA VAL A 30 -6.95 0.66 17.55
C VAL A 30 -5.64 1.24 17.01
N ILE A 31 -5.72 2.23 16.12
CA ILE A 31 -4.55 2.97 15.63
C ILE A 31 -3.88 3.76 16.76
N ALA A 32 -4.66 4.35 17.65
CA ALA A 32 -4.17 5.13 18.78
C ALA A 32 -3.60 4.26 19.91
N GLU A 33 -4.20 3.09 20.15
CA GLU A 33 -3.80 2.14 21.20
C GLU A 33 -2.63 1.24 20.80
N HIS A 34 -2.45 0.98 19.49
CA HIS A 34 -1.41 0.11 18.96
C HIS A 34 -0.57 0.78 17.84
N PRO A 35 0.16 1.88 18.15
CA PRO A 35 1.00 2.57 17.17
C PRO A 35 2.11 1.69 16.58
N GLU A 36 2.55 0.67 17.29
CA GLU A 36 3.51 -0.33 16.83
C GLU A 36 2.99 -1.14 15.63
N VAL A 37 1.70 -1.48 15.60
CA VAL A 37 1.11 -2.23 14.48
C VAL A 37 1.13 -1.40 13.21
N ILE A 38 0.84 -0.11 13.33
CA ILE A 38 0.88 0.83 12.20
C ILE A 38 2.30 1.03 11.71
N SER A 39 3.26 1.15 12.63
CA SER A 39 4.67 1.26 12.29
C SER A 39 5.18 0.04 11.50
N VAL A 40 4.78 -1.17 11.92
CA VAL A 40 5.09 -2.42 11.20
C VAL A 40 4.43 -2.44 9.82
N LEU A 41 3.16 -2.08 9.72
CA LEU A 41 2.45 -2.01 8.42
C LEU A 41 3.12 -1.04 7.45
N ILE A 42 3.53 0.14 7.92
CA ILE A 42 4.25 1.12 7.10
C ILE A 42 5.61 0.58 6.66
N ALA A 43 6.35 -0.06 7.57
CA ALA A 43 7.65 -0.66 7.24
C ALA A 43 7.51 -1.76 6.17
N VAL A 44 6.52 -2.65 6.33
CA VAL A 44 6.21 -3.71 5.36
C VAL A 44 5.80 -3.10 4.02
N GLN A 45 4.94 -2.09 4.01
CA GLN A 45 4.54 -1.40 2.78
C GLN A 45 5.73 -0.76 2.07
N GLY A 46 6.64 -0.12 2.82
CA GLY A 46 7.87 0.46 2.30
C GLY A 46 8.76 -0.58 1.64
N ALA A 47 8.99 -1.72 2.30
CA ALA A 47 9.75 -2.84 1.75
C ALA A 47 9.10 -3.41 0.47
N LEU A 48 7.77 -3.58 0.46
CA LEU A 48 7.01 -4.01 -0.72
C LEU A 48 7.18 -3.02 -1.88
N ASN A 49 7.13 -1.72 -1.63
CA ASN A 49 7.30 -0.71 -2.67
C ASN A 49 8.73 -0.67 -3.23
N VAL A 50 9.74 -0.87 -2.39
CA VAL A 50 11.13 -1.04 -2.83
C VAL A 50 11.25 -2.26 -3.74
N ALA A 51 10.71 -3.41 -3.33
CA ALA A 51 10.71 -4.62 -4.15
C ALA A 51 9.95 -4.42 -5.48
N LEU A 52 8.79 -3.78 -5.43
CA LEU A 52 7.98 -3.44 -6.61
C LEU A 52 8.75 -2.55 -7.60
N ARG A 53 9.61 -1.66 -7.10
CA ARG A 53 10.43 -0.78 -7.93
C ARG A 53 11.45 -1.55 -8.75
N PHE A 54 12.01 -2.64 -8.24
CA PHE A 54 12.94 -3.48 -8.99
C PHE A 54 12.26 -4.32 -10.08
N ILE A 55 10.97 -4.69 -9.89
CA ILE A 55 10.23 -5.49 -10.87
C ILE A 55 9.38 -4.65 -11.84
N THR A 56 9.18 -3.36 -11.57
CA THR A 56 8.35 -2.47 -12.40
C THR A 56 9.23 -1.60 -13.29
N SER A 57 9.42 -2.03 -14.54
CA SER A 57 10.27 -1.31 -15.51
C SER A 57 9.49 -0.43 -16.50
N LYS A 58 8.16 -0.63 -16.59
CA LYS A 58 7.32 0.07 -17.57
C LYS A 58 6.45 1.12 -16.85
N PRO A 59 6.42 2.38 -17.33
CA PRO A 59 5.50 3.37 -16.82
C PRO A 59 4.05 2.96 -17.08
N ILE A 60 3.18 3.38 -16.17
CA ILE A 60 1.75 3.14 -16.24
C ILE A 60 1.14 4.15 -17.21
N GLU A 61 0.25 3.67 -18.06
CA GLU A 61 -0.65 4.50 -18.86
C GLU A 61 -1.89 4.79 -18.01
N VAL A 62 -2.09 6.08 -17.70
CA VAL A 62 -3.21 6.58 -16.90
C VAL A 62 -4.41 6.83 -17.81
#